data_AF-A0AA50HUN9-F1
#
_entry.id   AF-A0AA50HUN9-F1
#
_cell.length_a   1.000
_cell.length_b   1.000
_cell.length_c   1.000
_cell.angle_alpha   90.00
_cell.angle_beta   90.00
_cell.angle_gamma   90.00
#
_symmetry.space_group_name_H-M   'P 1'
#
loop_
_entity.id
_entity.type
_entity.pdbx_description
1 polymer ?
#
loop_
_entity_poly.entity_id
_entity_poly.type
_entity_poly.pdbx_seq_one_letter_code
_entity_poly.pdbx_strand_id
1 'polypeptide(L)'
;MLITGQAFNNIIGGFPTAGVSDDPQAISRNNNGSGFVLSTTGTGNQFISNLAENNGGGGFTVIGSNGNTLVGNESLTNDGYGYSFLNSPFPSNTFDNNQGVDNNLGETQVANGWINGLVSQAVGANSFSLTQTTNLTVARTDSTGGAFTFGLTNGILSLTLLSDAQASNANALTVDKVYSNDPNSNWFTSEGQAFGTTAVQSIETGTWTPFAQDSGGNQLALTSLLVEGNNATATFAGGITASFSLPNTGTNTNFVEQSTPLTVRRLAGNENGLAFYRTDDLTGAVNGLLPGQSGYLAAAFTQAQNEGLVFSAAQLPAFQGSQEFALGLDATANYGILLLPQDNINSAFSSYSAANTGSVAQFQTFGSIGGRLTIGIEDIAVNSGLSDRDYNDLILTLAAGNIGGI
;
A
#
# COMPACT_ATOMS: atom_id res chain seq x y z
N MET A 1 -53.90 16.35 5.11
CA MET A 1 -53.96 15.48 6.30
C MET A 1 -52.73 14.58 6.20
N LEU A 2 -51.78 14.74 7.14
CA LEU A 2 -50.35 14.32 7.16
C LEU A 2 -49.50 14.95 6.02
N ILE A 3 -48.46 15.80 6.13
CA ILE A 3 -47.40 16.19 7.12
C ILE A 3 -46.63 14.98 7.66
N THR A 4 -45.30 14.79 7.58
CA THR A 4 -44.07 15.62 7.78
C THR A 4 -42.83 14.91 7.14
N GLY A 5 -41.79 15.62 6.66
CA GLY A 5 -40.42 15.71 7.25
C GLY A 5 -39.53 14.46 7.04
N GLN A 6 -38.30 14.47 6.53
CA GLN A 6 -37.13 15.28 6.89
C GLN A 6 -36.09 15.31 5.76
N ALA A 7 -35.38 16.44 5.65
CA ALA A 7 -34.04 16.51 5.09
C ALA A 7 -33.07 15.82 6.07
N PHE A 8 -32.30 14.85 5.58
CA PHE A 8 -31.10 14.36 6.26
C PHE A 8 -29.87 14.89 5.54
N ASN A 9 -29.09 15.66 6.29
CA ASN A 9 -27.69 15.95 6.01
C ASN A 9 -26.87 14.65 6.02
N ASN A 10 -25.89 14.59 5.11
CA ASN A 10 -24.76 13.65 4.96
C ASN A 10 -24.82 12.81 3.69
N ILE A 11 -24.58 13.46 2.55
CA ILE A 11 -23.95 12.82 1.40
C ILE A 11 -22.44 13.07 1.57
N ILE A 12 -21.77 12.14 2.24
CA ILE A 12 -20.34 11.87 2.08
C ILE A 12 -20.30 10.39 1.69
N GLY A 13 -20.08 10.11 0.41
CA GLY A 13 -19.83 8.78 -0.14
C GLY A 13 -20.98 7.79 0.06
N GLY A 14 -21.88 7.71 -0.93
CA GLY A 14 -22.81 6.58 -1.00
C GLY A 14 -22.04 5.27 -1.16
N PHE A 15 -21.90 4.52 -0.07
CA PHE A 15 -21.54 3.11 -0.11
C PHE A 15 -22.83 2.30 -0.34
N PRO A 16 -22.98 1.57 -1.46
CA PRO A 16 -23.84 0.42 -1.47
C PRO A 16 -23.06 -0.75 -0.85
N THR A 17 -23.29 -1.03 0.44
CA THR A 17 -22.97 -2.35 0.98
C THR A 17 -23.96 -3.34 0.38
N ALA A 18 -23.56 -3.99 -0.72
CA ALA A 18 -24.30 -5.05 -1.40
C ALA A 18 -25.79 -4.73 -1.67
N GLY A 19 -26.03 -4.09 -2.82
CA GLY A 19 -27.38 -3.86 -3.33
C GLY A 19 -27.28 -3.27 -4.73
N VAL A 20 -28.02 -3.85 -5.67
CA VAL A 20 -28.10 -3.36 -7.05
C VAL A 20 -28.55 -1.90 -7.01
N SER A 21 -27.77 -0.99 -7.61
CA SER A 21 -28.30 0.30 -8.03
C SER A 21 -29.13 0.03 -9.30
N ASP A 22 -30.36 -0.47 -9.12
CA ASP A 22 -31.35 -0.59 -10.20
C ASP A 22 -31.93 0.77 -10.61
N ASP A 23 -31.38 1.88 -10.12
CA ASP A 23 -31.78 3.23 -10.51
C ASP A 23 -30.93 3.66 -11.73
N PRO A 24 -31.47 3.64 -12.95
CA PRO A 24 -30.79 4.28 -14.07
C PRO A 24 -30.75 5.78 -13.76
N GLN A 25 -29.54 6.33 -13.54
CA GLN A 25 -29.21 7.75 -13.33
C GLN A 25 -28.89 8.20 -11.89
N ALA A 26 -28.06 7.49 -11.12
CA ALA A 26 -27.43 8.13 -9.96
C ALA A 26 -26.48 9.24 -10.43
N ILE A 27 -26.48 10.38 -9.74
CA ILE A 27 -25.65 11.56 -10.05
C ILE A 27 -24.77 11.89 -8.86
N SER A 28 -23.46 12.01 -9.09
CA SER A 28 -22.47 12.50 -8.13
C SER A 28 -21.82 13.78 -8.63
N ARG A 29 -21.88 14.86 -7.85
CA ARG A 29 -21.40 16.19 -8.24
C ARG A 29 -20.67 16.93 -7.12
N ASN A 30 -19.62 17.67 -7.49
CA ASN A 30 -18.93 18.62 -6.60
C ASN A 30 -18.37 17.99 -5.32
N ASN A 31 -17.97 16.71 -5.37
CA ASN A 31 -17.31 16.08 -4.23
C ASN A 31 -15.86 16.59 -4.12
N ASN A 32 -15.34 16.72 -2.91
CA ASN A 32 -13.90 16.97 -2.69
C ASN A 32 -13.01 15.76 -3.07
N GLY A 33 -13.60 14.58 -3.25
CA GLY A 33 -12.92 13.33 -3.60
C GLY A 33 -13.48 12.74 -4.89
N SER A 34 -13.48 11.41 -5.03
CA SER A 34 -14.08 10.77 -6.21
C SER A 34 -15.62 10.86 -6.22
N GLY A 35 -16.24 10.74 -7.40
CA GLY A 35 -17.69 10.70 -7.56
C GLY A 35 -18.30 9.42 -6.99
N PHE A 36 -18.07 8.31 -7.69
CA PHE A 36 -18.43 6.96 -7.24
C PHE A 36 -17.17 6.18 -6.87
N VAL A 37 -17.23 5.42 -5.78
CA VAL A 37 -16.12 4.57 -5.35
C VAL A 37 -16.62 3.15 -5.10
N LEU A 38 -16.05 2.21 -5.83
CA LEU A 38 -16.08 0.78 -5.56
C LEU A 38 -14.79 0.40 -4.85
N SER A 39 -14.86 0.09 -3.56
CA SER A 39 -13.71 -0.45 -2.84
C SER A 39 -13.65 -1.98 -2.96
N THR A 40 -12.54 -2.56 -2.47
CA THR A 40 -11.98 -3.91 -2.68
C THR A 40 -12.90 -5.11 -2.40
N THR A 41 -14.16 -4.87 -2.04
CA THR A 41 -15.12 -5.88 -1.58
C THR A 41 -16.43 -5.86 -2.36
N GLY A 42 -16.60 -4.91 -3.27
CA GLY A 42 -17.73 -4.87 -4.18
C GLY A 42 -17.54 -5.87 -5.32
N THR A 43 -18.34 -6.94 -5.34
CA THR A 43 -18.50 -7.80 -6.52
C THR A 43 -19.96 -7.83 -6.95
N GLY A 44 -20.22 -7.96 -8.24
CA GLY A 44 -21.58 -7.95 -8.78
C GLY A 44 -22.29 -6.59 -8.70
N ASN A 45 -21.57 -5.49 -8.45
CA ASN A 45 -22.18 -4.16 -8.49
C ASN A 45 -22.46 -3.76 -9.92
N GLN A 46 -23.56 -3.04 -10.12
CA GLN A 46 -23.97 -2.54 -11.43
C GLN A 46 -24.05 -1.02 -11.35
N PHE A 47 -23.16 -0.34 -12.09
CA PHE A 47 -23.30 1.07 -12.43
C PHE A 47 -23.77 1.15 -13.87
N ILE A 48 -25.07 1.41 -14.04
CA ILE A 48 -25.67 1.55 -15.35
C ILE A 48 -26.19 2.98 -15.50
N SER A 49 -25.69 3.71 -16.51
CA SER A 49 -26.17 5.06 -16.86
C SER A 49 -26.07 6.11 -15.74
N ASN A 50 -24.99 6.09 -14.96
CA ASN A 50 -24.73 7.08 -13.91
C ASN A 50 -23.90 8.26 -14.42
N LEU A 51 -23.95 9.40 -13.72
CA LEU A 51 -23.18 10.61 -14.03
C LEU A 51 -22.29 11.02 -12.86
N ALA A 52 -20.98 11.15 -13.10
CA ALA A 52 -20.00 11.73 -12.17
C ALA A 52 -19.41 13.03 -12.73
N GLU A 53 -19.70 14.17 -12.12
CA GLU A 53 -19.32 15.48 -12.67
C GLU A 53 -18.66 16.42 -11.65
N ASN A 54 -17.60 17.12 -12.07
CA ASN A 54 -16.95 18.20 -11.31
C ASN A 54 -16.48 17.78 -9.90
N ASN A 55 -15.91 16.58 -9.77
CA ASN A 55 -15.36 16.10 -8.50
C ASN A 55 -13.86 16.37 -8.41
N GLY A 56 -13.34 16.62 -7.20
CA GLY A 56 -11.92 16.87 -6.91
C GLY A 56 -11.02 15.63 -7.03
N GLY A 57 -11.60 14.44 -7.21
CA GLY A 57 -10.93 13.18 -7.50
C GLY A 57 -11.34 12.58 -8.84
N GLY A 58 -11.37 11.25 -8.96
CA GLY A 58 -11.86 10.57 -10.17
C GLY A 58 -13.38 10.56 -10.26
N GLY A 59 -13.95 10.39 -11.45
CA GLY A 59 -15.39 10.25 -11.61
C GLY A 59 -15.90 8.93 -11.03
N PHE A 60 -15.41 7.81 -11.57
CA PHE A 60 -15.69 6.46 -11.09
C PHE A 60 -14.39 5.76 -10.71
N THR A 61 -14.23 5.40 -9.45
CA THR A 61 -13.00 4.77 -8.94
C THR A 61 -13.30 3.36 -8.46
N VAL A 62 -12.70 2.37 -9.10
CA VAL A 62 -12.80 0.93 -8.85
C VAL A 62 -11.48 0.46 -8.27
N ILE A 63 -11.45 0.16 -6.97
CA ILE A 63 -10.25 -0.18 -6.21
C ILE A 63 -10.34 -1.63 -5.78
N GLY A 64 -9.41 -2.49 -6.21
CA GLY A 64 -9.26 -3.89 -5.82
C GLY A 64 -10.52 -4.77 -5.94
N SER A 65 -11.51 -4.33 -6.71
CA SER A 65 -12.81 -4.99 -6.90
C SER A 65 -12.93 -5.63 -8.29
N ASN A 66 -13.64 -6.76 -8.35
CA ASN A 66 -13.81 -7.58 -9.55
C ASN A 66 -15.30 -7.95 -9.75
N GLY A 67 -15.64 -8.41 -10.95
CA GLY A 67 -17.00 -8.86 -11.28
C GLY A 67 -18.05 -7.74 -11.25
N ASN A 68 -17.66 -6.48 -11.43
CA ASN A 68 -18.58 -5.35 -11.48
C ASN A 68 -18.93 -4.99 -12.92
N THR A 69 -20.09 -4.39 -13.11
CA THR A 69 -20.61 -3.97 -14.41
C THR A 69 -20.74 -2.45 -14.43
N LEU A 70 -19.93 -1.78 -15.24
CA LEU A 70 -20.00 -0.37 -15.53
C LEU A 70 -20.45 -0.24 -16.98
N VAL A 71 -21.69 0.18 -17.21
CA VAL A 71 -22.26 0.31 -18.56
C VAL A 71 -22.94 1.65 -18.76
N GLY A 72 -22.62 2.36 -19.84
CA GLY A 72 -23.35 3.58 -20.21
C GLY A 72 -23.14 4.76 -19.25
N ASN A 73 -22.13 4.74 -18.39
CA ASN A 73 -21.90 5.83 -17.44
C ASN A 73 -21.23 7.03 -18.14
N GLU A 74 -21.37 8.21 -17.56
CA GLU A 74 -20.74 9.45 -18.01
C GLU A 74 -19.90 10.08 -16.89
N SER A 75 -18.68 10.48 -17.22
CA SER A 75 -17.74 11.11 -16.30
C SER A 75 -17.23 12.42 -16.87
N LEU A 76 -17.61 13.55 -16.28
CA LEU A 76 -17.42 14.88 -16.85
C LEU A 76 -16.58 15.78 -15.94
N THR A 77 -15.55 16.43 -16.50
CA THR A 77 -14.85 17.56 -15.87
C THR A 77 -14.36 17.30 -14.43
N ASN A 78 -13.88 16.10 -14.12
CA ASN A 78 -13.30 15.80 -12.81
C ASN A 78 -11.80 16.18 -12.76
N ASP A 79 -11.28 16.52 -11.59
CA ASP A 79 -9.86 16.85 -11.39
C ASP A 79 -8.93 15.63 -11.56
N GLY A 80 -9.48 14.42 -11.43
CA GLY A 80 -8.81 13.13 -11.65
C GLY A 80 -9.07 12.51 -13.03
N TYR A 81 -9.04 11.17 -13.10
CA TYR A 81 -9.47 10.42 -14.28
C TYR A 81 -10.99 10.27 -14.32
N GLY A 82 -11.55 10.09 -15.52
CA GLY A 82 -12.97 9.78 -15.67
C GLY A 82 -13.34 8.47 -14.99
N TYR A 83 -12.56 7.43 -15.26
CA TYR A 83 -12.65 6.08 -14.68
C TYR A 83 -11.27 5.63 -14.20
N SER A 84 -11.17 5.12 -12.97
CA SER A 84 -9.92 4.63 -12.38
C SER A 84 -10.09 3.19 -11.90
N PHE A 85 -9.40 2.24 -12.51
CA PHE A 85 -9.31 0.85 -12.08
C PHE A 85 -7.97 0.64 -11.36
N LEU A 86 -7.97 0.78 -10.04
CA LEU A 86 -6.79 0.68 -9.19
C LEU A 86 -6.74 -0.71 -8.57
N ASN A 87 -5.72 -1.51 -8.87
CA ASN A 87 -5.62 -2.90 -8.37
C ASN A 87 -6.82 -3.79 -8.75
N SER A 88 -7.61 -3.38 -9.76
CA SER A 88 -8.81 -4.07 -10.24
C SER A 88 -8.57 -4.62 -11.63
N PRO A 89 -8.38 -5.94 -11.82
CA PRO A 89 -8.10 -6.48 -13.14
C PRO A 89 -9.24 -6.14 -14.09
N PHE A 90 -8.98 -5.25 -15.05
CA PHE A 90 -9.96 -4.80 -16.04
C PHE A 90 -10.72 -5.96 -16.72
N PRO A 91 -10.10 -7.11 -17.09
CA PRO A 91 -10.83 -8.24 -17.70
C PRO A 91 -11.88 -8.89 -16.80
N SER A 92 -11.83 -8.63 -15.49
CA SER A 92 -12.79 -9.17 -14.53
C SER A 92 -14.00 -8.26 -14.30
N ASN A 93 -14.01 -7.04 -14.84
CA ASN A 93 -15.13 -6.12 -14.78
C ASN A 93 -15.71 -5.95 -16.19
N THR A 94 -17.04 -5.82 -16.30
CA THR A 94 -17.68 -5.44 -17.56
C THR A 94 -17.62 -3.93 -17.68
N PHE A 95 -16.90 -3.41 -18.66
CA PHE A 95 -16.80 -1.98 -18.95
C PHE A 95 -17.24 -1.74 -20.40
N ASP A 96 -18.46 -1.27 -20.59
CA ASP A 96 -19.06 -1.11 -21.92
C ASP A 96 -19.77 0.23 -22.07
N ASN A 97 -19.56 0.90 -23.22
CA ASN A 97 -20.22 2.16 -23.56
C ASN A 97 -20.15 3.27 -22.48
N ASN A 98 -19.08 3.34 -21.69
CA ASN A 98 -18.84 4.44 -20.75
C ASN A 98 -18.09 5.58 -21.46
N GLN A 99 -18.31 6.81 -21.02
CA GLN A 99 -17.69 7.99 -21.64
C GLN A 99 -17.09 8.94 -20.60
N GLY A 100 -15.79 9.22 -20.74
CA GLY A 100 -15.12 10.26 -19.95
C GLY A 100 -14.80 11.48 -20.81
N VAL A 101 -15.34 12.64 -20.46
CA VAL A 101 -15.15 13.89 -21.21
C VAL A 101 -14.52 14.95 -20.31
N ASP A 102 -13.46 15.59 -20.80
CA ASP A 102 -12.80 16.75 -20.16
C ASP A 102 -12.31 16.51 -18.72
N ASN A 103 -12.00 15.26 -18.35
CA ASN A 103 -11.36 14.94 -17.07
C ASN A 103 -9.88 15.30 -17.12
N ASN A 104 -9.35 15.93 -16.07
CA ASN A 104 -8.05 16.57 -16.08
C ASN A 104 -6.87 15.59 -16.24
N LEU A 105 -6.99 14.35 -15.74
CA LEU A 105 -5.95 13.33 -15.91
C LEU A 105 -6.19 12.38 -17.09
N GLY A 106 -7.36 12.45 -17.73
CA GLY A 106 -7.75 11.61 -18.87
C GLY A 106 -9.03 10.80 -18.64
N GLU A 107 -9.48 10.09 -19.67
CA GLU A 107 -10.74 9.34 -19.65
C GLU A 107 -10.68 8.11 -18.73
N THR A 108 -9.74 7.19 -18.96
CA THR A 108 -9.62 5.94 -18.21
C THR A 108 -8.19 5.71 -17.74
N GLN A 109 -8.05 5.27 -16.49
CA GLN A 109 -6.82 4.72 -15.93
C GLN A 109 -7.07 3.27 -15.54
N VAL A 110 -6.19 2.36 -15.95
CA VAL A 110 -6.06 1.04 -15.35
C VAL A 110 -4.67 0.94 -14.76
N ALA A 111 -4.61 0.83 -13.43
CA ALA A 111 -3.39 0.70 -12.66
C ALA A 111 -3.51 -0.52 -11.75
N ASN A 112 -3.36 -1.74 -12.30
CA ASN A 112 -3.10 -2.88 -11.42
C ASN A 112 -1.67 -2.71 -10.91
N GLY A 113 -1.54 -2.39 -9.64
CA GLY A 113 -0.25 -2.22 -8.99
C GLY A 113 0.44 -3.55 -8.79
N TRP A 114 1.44 -3.52 -7.93
CA TRP A 114 2.02 -4.73 -7.38
C TRP A 114 0.92 -5.50 -6.62
N ILE A 115 0.87 -6.81 -6.76
CA ILE A 115 -0.09 -7.71 -6.11
C ILE A 115 0.70 -8.80 -5.42
N ASN A 116 0.41 -9.04 -4.16
CA ASN A 116 1.01 -10.13 -3.44
C ASN A 116 0.12 -11.37 -3.44
N GLY A 117 0.58 -12.49 -4.03
CA GLY A 117 -0.16 -13.76 -4.00
C GLY A 117 -0.36 -14.34 -2.58
N LEU A 118 0.36 -13.83 -1.58
CA LEU A 118 0.25 -14.26 -0.19
C LEU A 118 -0.90 -13.60 0.56
N VAL A 119 -1.29 -12.37 0.18
CA VAL A 119 -2.36 -11.62 0.83
C VAL A 119 -3.41 -11.22 -0.20
N SER A 120 -4.65 -11.61 0.07
CA SER A 120 -5.81 -11.16 -0.70
C SER A 120 -6.90 -10.67 0.23
N GLN A 121 -7.70 -9.70 -0.22
CA GLN A 121 -8.93 -9.38 0.49
C GLN A 121 -9.84 -10.61 0.49
N ALA A 122 -10.34 -11.01 1.66
CA ALA A 122 -11.26 -12.13 1.77
C ALA A 122 -12.69 -11.72 1.36
N VAL A 123 -13.58 -12.69 1.17
CA VAL A 123 -15.00 -12.44 0.90
C VAL A 123 -15.62 -11.75 2.13
N GLY A 124 -15.78 -10.43 2.06
CA GLY A 124 -16.28 -9.56 3.14
C GLY A 124 -15.43 -8.30 3.34
N ALA A 125 -16.07 -7.18 3.66
CA ALA A 125 -15.46 -5.83 3.71
C ALA A 125 -14.24 -5.65 4.65
N ASN A 126 -14.05 -6.59 5.57
CA ASN A 126 -13.35 -6.34 6.83
C ASN A 126 -12.24 -7.35 7.14
N SER A 127 -11.90 -8.25 6.22
CA SER A 127 -10.87 -9.26 6.45
C SER A 127 -9.97 -9.51 5.24
N PHE A 128 -8.76 -9.97 5.50
CA PHE A 128 -7.82 -10.43 4.47
C PHE A 128 -7.39 -11.87 4.74
N SER A 129 -6.96 -12.57 3.71
CA SER A 129 -6.55 -13.96 3.76
C SER A 129 -5.06 -14.09 3.49
N LEU A 130 -4.39 -14.88 4.32
CA LEU A 130 -3.03 -15.37 4.14
C LEU A 130 -3.09 -16.80 3.61
N THR A 131 -2.39 -17.06 2.49
CA THR A 131 -2.32 -18.39 1.88
C THR A 131 -1.29 -19.31 2.53
N GLN A 132 -0.44 -18.77 3.40
CA GLN A 132 0.55 -19.48 4.17
C GLN A 132 0.97 -18.69 5.44
N THR A 133 1.66 -19.37 6.35
CA THR A 133 2.31 -18.71 7.49
C THR A 133 3.34 -17.69 7.02
N THR A 134 3.18 -16.43 7.41
CA THR A 134 3.99 -15.32 6.90
C THR A 134 4.34 -14.33 8.01
N ASN A 135 5.56 -13.81 7.98
CA ASN A 135 5.95 -12.70 8.86
C ASN A 135 5.40 -11.39 8.30
N LEU A 136 4.56 -10.71 9.09
CA LEU A 136 4.05 -9.37 8.80
C LEU A 136 4.80 -8.34 9.64
N THR A 137 5.16 -7.22 9.03
CA THR A 137 5.46 -6.00 9.77
C THR A 137 4.15 -5.28 10.05
N VAL A 138 3.82 -5.17 11.33
CA VAL A 138 2.65 -4.44 11.82
C VAL A 138 3.11 -3.11 12.35
N ALA A 139 2.45 -2.03 11.94
CA ALA A 139 2.76 -0.69 12.42
C ALA A 139 1.48 0.10 12.70
N ARG A 140 1.54 0.94 13.73
CA ARG A 140 0.56 2.02 13.90
C ARG A 140 0.97 3.19 13.01
N THR A 141 0.04 3.73 12.22
CA THR A 141 0.38 4.72 11.18
C THR A 141 -0.28 6.08 11.38
N ASP A 142 -1.28 6.20 12.25
CA ASP A 142 -1.92 7.47 12.58
C ASP A 142 -1.13 8.27 13.64
N SER A 143 -1.39 9.58 13.67
CA SER A 143 -0.79 10.51 14.64
C SER A 143 -1.74 10.89 15.78
N THR A 144 -2.82 10.12 16.02
CA THR A 144 -3.80 10.43 17.05
C THR A 144 -3.22 10.12 18.43
N GLY A 145 -3.48 10.97 19.43
CA GLY A 145 -2.98 10.73 20.78
C GLY A 145 -3.50 9.42 21.41
N GLY A 146 -2.80 8.96 22.45
CA GLY A 146 -3.16 7.74 23.21
C GLY A 146 -2.39 6.50 22.78
N ALA A 147 -2.52 5.42 23.53
CA ALA A 147 -1.93 4.12 23.24
C ALA A 147 -3.04 3.12 22.87
N PHE A 148 -2.80 2.32 21.84
CA PHE A 148 -3.75 1.33 21.35
C PHE A 148 -3.11 -0.04 21.20
N THR A 149 -3.91 -1.07 21.38
CA THR A 149 -3.52 -2.44 21.06
C THR A 149 -4.07 -2.79 19.67
N PHE A 150 -3.24 -3.35 18.81
CA PHE A 150 -3.65 -3.82 17.49
C PHE A 150 -3.44 -5.32 17.37
N GLY A 151 -4.35 -5.97 16.65
CA GLY A 151 -4.26 -7.39 16.43
C GLY A 151 -5.10 -7.90 15.28
N LEU A 152 -5.09 -9.22 15.13
CA LEU A 152 -5.86 -9.95 14.14
C LEU A 152 -6.74 -11.00 14.84
N THR A 153 -7.95 -11.21 14.34
CA THR A 153 -8.82 -12.31 14.79
C THR A 153 -9.40 -13.08 13.62
N ASN A 154 -9.51 -14.40 13.75
CA ASN A 154 -10.21 -15.25 12.78
C ASN A 154 -11.58 -15.72 13.31
N GLY A 155 -12.08 -15.08 14.39
CA GLY A 155 -13.32 -15.45 15.08
C GLY A 155 -13.18 -16.59 16.10
N ILE A 156 -12.06 -17.33 16.08
CA ILE A 156 -11.73 -18.38 17.05
C ILE A 156 -10.56 -17.95 17.93
N LEU A 157 -9.52 -17.41 17.31
CA LEU A 157 -8.29 -16.94 17.93
C LEU A 157 -8.16 -15.43 17.71
N SER A 158 -7.67 -14.73 18.74
CA SER A 158 -7.25 -13.34 18.65
C SER A 158 -5.77 -13.23 18.99
N LEU A 159 -5.01 -12.63 18.08
CA LEU A 159 -3.58 -12.40 18.20
C LEU A 159 -3.36 -10.91 18.43
N THR A 160 -2.80 -10.56 19.58
CA THR A 160 -2.26 -9.22 19.81
C THR A 160 -0.90 -9.11 19.13
N LEU A 161 -0.77 -8.14 18.22
CA LEU A 161 0.44 -7.96 17.42
C LEU A 161 1.24 -6.72 17.84
N LEU A 162 0.54 -5.68 18.29
CA LEU A 162 1.11 -4.50 18.93
C LEU A 162 0.36 -4.22 20.22
N SER A 163 1.08 -4.03 21.32
CA SER A 163 0.53 -3.61 22.62
C SER A 163 1.00 -2.21 22.94
N ASP A 164 0.14 -1.39 23.54
CA ASP A 164 0.45 -0.02 23.95
C ASP A 164 1.13 0.81 22.84
N ALA A 165 0.68 0.61 21.59
CA ALA A 165 1.29 1.17 20.41
C ALA A 165 1.19 2.69 20.41
N GLN A 166 2.35 3.34 20.41
CA GLN A 166 2.49 4.79 20.30
C GLN A 166 2.23 5.23 18.86
N ALA A 167 1.57 6.39 18.75
CA ALA A 167 1.24 7.05 17.49
C ALA A 167 2.50 7.46 16.73
N SER A 168 2.36 7.61 15.42
CA SER A 168 3.37 8.31 14.62
C SER A 168 3.41 9.79 14.99
N ASN A 169 4.55 10.43 14.73
CA ASN A 169 4.59 11.87 14.72
C ASN A 169 3.64 12.41 13.64
N ALA A 170 2.94 13.52 13.88
CA ALA A 170 2.07 14.15 12.88
C ALA A 170 2.80 14.52 11.57
N ASN A 171 4.12 14.68 11.65
CA ASN A 171 4.98 14.94 10.50
C ASN A 171 5.76 13.72 10.00
N ALA A 172 5.52 12.52 10.54
CA ALA A 172 6.15 11.29 10.05
C ALA A 172 5.89 11.08 8.54
N LEU A 173 6.72 10.25 7.92
CA LEU A 173 6.56 9.92 6.51
C LEU A 173 5.18 9.30 6.27
N THR A 174 4.51 9.75 5.22
CA THR A 174 3.27 9.16 4.71
C THR A 174 3.37 9.03 3.20
N VAL A 175 2.54 8.17 2.61
CA VAL A 175 2.50 8.04 1.15
C VAL A 175 2.14 9.37 0.48
N ASP A 176 1.24 10.17 1.05
CA ASP A 176 0.89 11.49 0.51
C ASP A 176 2.08 12.46 0.50
N LYS A 177 2.91 12.45 1.56
CA LYS A 177 4.13 13.28 1.63
C LYS A 177 5.16 12.89 0.56
N VAL A 178 5.23 11.62 0.16
CA VAL A 178 6.15 11.16 -0.90
C VAL A 178 5.79 11.77 -2.26
N TYR A 179 4.50 12.00 -2.52
CA TYR A 179 4.00 12.52 -3.80
C TYR A 179 3.60 14.00 -3.76
N SER A 180 3.66 14.63 -2.60
CA SER A 180 3.34 16.05 -2.44
C SER A 180 4.45 16.97 -2.98
N ASN A 181 4.05 17.98 -3.73
CA ASN A 181 4.92 19.08 -4.16
C ASN A 181 4.89 20.28 -3.20
N ASP A 182 4.10 20.22 -2.12
CA ASP A 182 4.07 21.30 -1.12
C ASP A 182 5.37 21.27 -0.30
N PRO A 183 6.21 22.33 -0.33
CA PRO A 183 7.44 22.39 0.44
C PRO A 183 7.23 22.30 1.96
N ASN A 184 6.02 22.58 2.45
CA ASN A 184 5.69 22.50 3.88
C ASN A 184 5.05 21.15 4.28
N SER A 185 4.76 20.28 3.31
CA SER A 185 4.08 19.02 3.54
C SER A 185 4.52 17.98 2.51
N ASN A 186 5.81 17.68 2.49
CA ASN A 186 6.40 16.65 1.63
C ASN A 186 7.39 15.79 2.42
N TRP A 187 8.02 14.82 1.76
CA TRP A 187 8.96 13.88 2.38
C TRP A 187 10.16 14.56 3.06
N PHE A 188 10.60 15.76 2.66
CA PHE A 188 11.66 16.48 3.39
C PHE A 188 11.25 16.81 4.83
N THR A 189 9.96 17.04 5.05
CA THR A 189 9.42 17.41 6.38
C THR A 189 9.33 16.23 7.34
N SER A 190 9.60 15.00 6.89
CA SER A 190 9.58 13.82 7.77
C SER A 190 10.90 13.54 8.46
N GLU A 191 11.98 14.27 8.16
CA GLU A 191 13.30 14.08 8.78
C GLU A 191 13.22 14.13 10.32
N GLY A 192 13.71 13.08 10.98
CA GLY A 192 13.68 12.89 12.42
C GLY A 192 12.27 12.77 13.01
N GLN A 193 11.24 12.61 12.17
CA GLN A 193 9.84 12.47 12.60
C GLN A 193 9.49 10.99 12.71
N ALA A 194 9.69 10.46 13.91
CA ALA A 194 9.47 9.04 14.20
C ALA A 194 8.11 8.52 13.70
N PHE A 195 8.19 7.38 13.02
CA PHE A 195 7.04 6.57 12.68
C PHE A 195 6.45 5.90 13.93
N GLY A 196 5.21 5.43 13.82
CA GLY A 196 4.52 4.82 14.95
C GLY A 196 5.14 3.49 15.35
N THR A 197 4.65 2.91 16.44
CA THR A 197 5.18 1.63 16.95
C THR A 197 5.09 0.53 15.89
N THR A 198 6.19 -0.19 15.69
CA THR A 198 6.30 -1.30 14.74
C THR A 198 6.67 -2.61 15.43
N ALA A 199 6.25 -3.74 14.86
CA ALA A 199 6.68 -5.07 15.25
C ALA A 199 6.61 -6.03 14.08
N VAL A 200 7.38 -7.12 14.16
CA VAL A 200 7.30 -8.24 13.21
C VAL A 200 6.63 -9.41 13.92
N GLN A 201 5.60 -9.98 13.31
CA GLN A 201 4.86 -11.11 13.86
C GLN A 201 4.61 -12.18 12.79
N SER A 202 4.81 -13.44 13.16
CA SER A 202 4.45 -14.58 12.31
C SER A 202 2.96 -14.87 12.44
N ILE A 203 2.25 -14.79 11.33
CA ILE A 203 0.80 -15.03 11.27
C ILE A 203 0.55 -16.27 10.44
N GLU A 204 -0.20 -17.21 11.00
CA GLU A 204 -0.55 -18.45 10.31
C GLU A 204 -1.49 -18.21 9.12
N THR A 205 -1.53 -19.19 8.22
CA THR A 205 -2.51 -19.28 7.13
C THR A 205 -3.94 -19.10 7.66
N GLY A 206 -4.75 -18.34 6.93
CA GLY A 206 -6.17 -18.17 7.26
C GLY A 206 -6.71 -16.80 6.91
N THR A 207 -8.00 -16.60 7.21
CA THR A 207 -8.70 -15.32 7.05
C THR A 207 -8.70 -14.58 8.38
N TRP A 208 -8.24 -13.34 8.35
CA TRP A 208 -7.99 -12.51 9.51
C TRP A 208 -8.70 -11.16 9.39
N THR A 209 -9.37 -10.77 10.46
CA THR A 209 -10.02 -9.46 10.65
C THR A 209 -9.17 -8.63 11.61
N PRO A 210 -8.71 -7.43 11.21
CA PRO A 210 -8.03 -6.51 12.11
C PRO A 210 -8.92 -6.05 13.26
N PHE A 211 -8.34 -5.91 14.45
CA PHE A 211 -8.97 -5.24 15.58
C PHE A 211 -8.03 -4.22 16.21
N ALA A 212 -8.63 -3.21 16.83
CA ALA A 212 -7.95 -2.25 17.68
C ALA A 212 -8.68 -2.13 19.02
N GLN A 213 -7.94 -1.91 20.11
CA GLN A 213 -8.48 -1.65 21.44
C GLN A 213 -7.82 -0.42 22.05
N ASP A 214 -8.60 0.40 22.73
CA ASP A 214 -8.07 1.49 23.56
C ASP A 214 -7.40 0.97 24.83
N SER A 215 -6.79 1.86 25.61
CA SER A 215 -6.15 1.50 26.89
C SER A 215 -7.12 0.97 27.96
N GLY A 216 -8.43 1.16 27.78
CA GLY A 216 -9.48 0.60 28.62
C GLY A 216 -9.90 -0.82 28.21
N GLY A 217 -9.35 -1.35 27.11
CA GLY A 217 -9.75 -2.63 26.53
C GLY A 217 -11.01 -2.56 25.68
N ASN A 218 -11.53 -1.37 25.39
CA ASN A 218 -12.71 -1.23 24.54
C ASN A 218 -12.29 -1.40 23.07
N GLN A 219 -12.99 -2.28 22.36
CA GLN A 219 -12.74 -2.52 20.96
C GLN A 219 -13.27 -1.35 20.11
N LEU A 220 -12.43 -0.85 19.21
CA LEU A 220 -12.82 0.15 18.23
C LEU A 220 -13.50 -0.52 17.03
N ALA A 221 -14.52 0.14 16.48
CA ALA A 221 -15.15 -0.32 15.25
C ALA A 221 -14.16 -0.20 14.08
N LEU A 222 -13.98 -1.28 13.32
CA LEU A 222 -13.28 -1.23 12.03
C LEU A 222 -14.18 -0.50 11.03
N THR A 223 -13.66 0.59 10.47
CA THR A 223 -14.39 1.46 9.53
C THR A 223 -13.98 1.23 8.08
N SER A 224 -12.73 0.83 7.84
CA SER A 224 -12.27 0.41 6.52
C SER A 224 -11.10 -0.57 6.64
N LEU A 225 -11.00 -1.46 5.66
CA LEU A 225 -9.82 -2.28 5.40
C LEU A 225 -9.47 -2.15 3.92
N LEU A 226 -8.25 -1.70 3.63
CA LEU A 226 -7.73 -1.54 2.29
C LEU A 226 -6.54 -2.49 2.10
N VAL A 227 -6.65 -3.44 1.17
CA VAL A 227 -5.58 -4.37 0.81
C VAL A 227 -5.05 -4.00 -0.57
N GLU A 228 -3.79 -3.58 -0.63
CA GLU A 228 -3.14 -3.11 -1.85
C GLU A 228 -1.65 -3.44 -1.84
N GLY A 229 -1.08 -3.84 -2.97
CA GLY A 229 0.34 -4.17 -2.98
C GLY A 229 0.63 -5.39 -2.12
N ASN A 230 1.59 -5.18 -1.25
CA ASN A 230 2.06 -6.08 -0.21
C ASN A 230 1.56 -5.62 1.18
N ASN A 231 0.53 -4.76 1.25
CA ASN A 231 0.08 -4.13 2.49
C ASN A 231 -1.44 -4.18 2.68
N ALA A 232 -1.87 -4.36 3.93
CA ALA A 232 -3.24 -4.15 4.37
C ALA A 232 -3.28 -2.98 5.36
N THR A 233 -4.11 -1.97 5.12
CA THR A 233 -4.32 -0.84 6.03
C THR A 233 -5.72 -0.90 6.61
N ALA A 234 -5.80 -1.04 7.93
CA ALA A 234 -7.04 -0.99 8.69
C ALA A 234 -7.24 0.40 9.29
N THR A 235 -8.42 0.98 9.12
CA THR A 235 -8.84 2.23 9.78
C THR A 235 -9.97 1.95 10.75
N PHE A 236 -9.83 2.40 11.98
CA PHE A 236 -10.80 2.25 13.05
C PHE A 236 -11.46 3.58 13.40
N ALA A 237 -12.56 3.51 14.14
CA ALA A 237 -13.28 4.67 14.64
C ALA A 237 -12.32 5.66 15.32
N GLY A 238 -12.46 6.95 15.00
CA GLY A 238 -11.55 8.01 15.47
C GLY A 238 -10.34 8.25 14.57
N GLY A 239 -10.23 7.58 13.41
CA GLY A 239 -9.12 7.76 12.47
C GLY A 239 -7.84 7.04 12.89
N ILE A 240 -7.95 6.06 13.79
CA ILE A 240 -6.83 5.24 14.24
C ILE A 240 -6.49 4.24 13.14
N THR A 241 -5.21 4.13 12.76
CA THR A 241 -4.80 3.27 11.62
C THR A 241 -3.65 2.34 11.97
N ALA A 242 -3.74 1.12 11.44
CA ALA A 242 -2.67 0.15 11.47
C ALA A 242 -2.41 -0.44 10.08
N SER A 243 -1.14 -0.62 9.74
CA SER A 243 -0.69 -1.29 8.51
C SER A 243 -0.13 -2.67 8.82
N PHE A 244 -0.42 -3.64 7.96
CA PHE A 244 0.09 -5.00 8.01
C PHE A 244 0.78 -5.27 6.66
N SER A 245 2.11 -5.19 6.66
CA SER A 245 2.90 -5.24 5.42
C SER A 245 3.73 -6.51 5.34
N LEU A 246 3.84 -7.03 4.11
CA LEU A 246 4.66 -8.16 3.76
C LEU A 246 6.08 -7.69 3.38
N PRO A 247 7.10 -8.54 3.58
CA PRO A 247 8.50 -8.17 3.38
C PRO A 247 8.93 -8.02 1.92
N ASN A 248 8.07 -8.33 0.96
CA ASN A 248 8.44 -8.46 -0.45
C ASN A 248 7.60 -7.55 -1.34
N THR A 249 8.04 -7.34 -2.57
CA THR A 249 7.38 -6.42 -3.50
C THR A 249 6.04 -6.94 -4.01
N GLY A 250 5.79 -8.24 -3.92
CA GLY A 250 4.76 -8.90 -4.72
C GLY A 250 5.17 -8.99 -6.19
N THR A 251 4.21 -9.31 -7.05
CA THR A 251 4.38 -9.37 -8.51
C THR A 251 3.57 -8.25 -9.18
N ASN A 252 3.99 -7.78 -10.35
CA ASN A 252 3.24 -6.82 -11.14
C ASN A 252 3.07 -7.35 -12.57
N THR A 253 2.01 -8.12 -12.81
CA THR A 253 1.77 -8.77 -14.11
C THR A 253 1.48 -7.81 -15.27
N ASN A 254 1.40 -6.50 -15.03
CA ASN A 254 1.18 -5.49 -16.06
C ASN A 254 2.46 -5.04 -16.80
N PHE A 255 3.65 -5.31 -16.28
CA PHE A 255 4.89 -5.07 -17.03
C PHE A 255 5.30 -6.35 -17.77
N VAL A 256 4.62 -6.64 -18.88
CA VAL A 256 5.15 -7.59 -19.86
C VAL A 256 6.12 -6.81 -20.73
N GLU A 257 7.41 -7.13 -20.66
CA GLU A 257 8.48 -6.62 -21.55
C GLU A 257 8.97 -5.16 -21.35
N GLN A 258 8.72 -4.50 -20.20
CA GLN A 258 9.26 -3.16 -19.90
C GLN A 258 10.05 -3.11 -18.60
N SER A 259 11.11 -2.29 -18.56
CA SER A 259 11.83 -1.99 -17.32
C SER A 259 10.93 -1.25 -16.35
N THR A 260 10.83 -1.71 -15.11
CA THR A 260 10.08 -1.01 -14.05
C THR A 260 10.87 0.22 -13.61
N PRO A 261 10.31 1.45 -13.74
CA PRO A 261 10.93 2.63 -13.14
C PRO A 261 10.97 2.51 -11.60
N LEU A 262 12.15 2.73 -11.04
CA LEU A 262 12.38 2.92 -9.60
C LEU A 262 12.74 4.38 -9.38
N THR A 263 11.97 5.08 -8.56
CA THR A 263 12.42 6.35 -7.98
C THR A 263 13.04 6.08 -6.62
N VAL A 264 14.25 6.59 -6.41
CA VAL A 264 14.90 6.64 -5.10
C VAL A 264 14.92 8.08 -4.62
N ARG A 265 14.58 8.30 -3.36
CA ARG A 265 14.80 9.55 -2.63
C ARG A 265 15.63 9.24 -1.39
N ARG A 266 16.43 10.21 -0.93
CA ARG A 266 17.35 10.00 0.19
C ARG A 266 17.35 11.17 1.16
N LEU A 267 17.10 10.86 2.44
CA LEU A 267 17.40 11.75 3.56
C LEU A 267 18.50 11.18 4.47
N ALA A 268 18.97 9.96 4.25
CA ALA A 268 20.12 9.45 4.98
C ALA A 268 21.37 10.30 4.75
N GLY A 269 22.01 10.69 5.85
CA GLY A 269 23.38 11.18 5.85
C GLY A 269 24.41 10.10 5.51
N ASN A 270 24.12 8.83 5.81
CA ASN A 270 25.03 7.72 5.54
C ASN A 270 25.02 7.30 4.07
N GLU A 271 26.17 6.86 3.57
CA GLU A 271 26.35 6.30 2.23
C GLU A 271 25.77 4.89 2.15
N ASN A 272 24.48 4.78 1.84
CA ASN A 272 23.81 3.49 1.76
C ASN A 272 23.72 3.00 0.32
N GLY A 273 24.06 1.74 0.08
CA GLY A 273 23.74 1.02 -1.15
C GLY A 273 22.39 0.31 -1.06
N LEU A 274 21.89 -0.12 -2.22
CA LEU A 274 20.65 -0.89 -2.36
C LEU A 274 20.88 -2.10 -3.25
N ALA A 275 20.18 -3.19 -2.98
CA ALA A 275 20.11 -4.31 -3.91
C ALA A 275 18.71 -4.91 -3.98
N PHE A 276 18.32 -5.41 -5.16
CA PHE A 276 17.09 -6.19 -5.35
C PHE A 276 17.46 -7.62 -5.70
N TYR A 277 16.77 -8.59 -5.12
CA TYR A 277 17.03 -10.00 -5.37
C TYR A 277 15.72 -10.76 -5.48
N ARG A 278 15.64 -11.68 -6.45
CA ARG A 278 14.44 -12.51 -6.60
C ARG A 278 14.31 -13.46 -5.42
N THR A 279 13.09 -13.76 -5.07
CA THR A 279 12.78 -14.72 -4.01
C THR A 279 11.72 -15.69 -4.50
N ASP A 280 11.71 -16.88 -3.90
CA ASP A 280 10.54 -17.74 -3.99
C ASP A 280 9.30 -16.98 -3.49
N ASP A 281 8.25 -16.92 -4.32
CA ASP A 281 7.04 -16.11 -4.06
C ASP A 281 6.37 -16.49 -2.75
N LEU A 282 6.47 -17.77 -2.39
CA LEU A 282 5.83 -18.36 -1.22
C LEU A 282 6.71 -18.14 0.01
N THR A 283 7.92 -18.69 0.00
CA THR A 283 8.75 -18.81 1.21
C THR A 283 9.73 -17.66 1.42
N GLY A 284 9.94 -16.80 0.42
CA GLY A 284 11.00 -15.80 0.44
C GLY A 284 12.41 -16.38 0.31
N ALA A 285 12.53 -17.66 -0.04
CA ALA A 285 13.80 -18.35 -0.10
C ALA A 285 14.68 -17.83 -1.24
N VAL A 286 16.00 -17.85 -1.01
CA VAL A 286 17.03 -17.58 -2.02
C VAL A 286 17.98 -18.75 -2.07
N ASN A 287 18.13 -19.38 -3.25
CA ASN A 287 18.96 -20.56 -3.43
C ASN A 287 18.67 -21.68 -2.39
N GLY A 288 17.39 -21.87 -2.06
CA GLY A 288 16.93 -22.85 -1.07
C GLY A 288 17.14 -22.44 0.40
N LEU A 289 17.69 -21.25 0.67
CA LEU A 289 17.83 -20.72 2.01
C LEU A 289 16.60 -19.88 2.37
N LEU A 290 15.94 -20.21 3.48
CA LEU A 290 14.86 -19.41 4.05
C LEU A 290 15.42 -18.16 4.75
N PRO A 291 14.65 -17.06 4.81
CA PRO A 291 15.01 -15.91 5.66
C PRO A 291 15.37 -16.34 7.09
N GLY A 292 16.49 -15.83 7.59
CA GLY A 292 17.03 -16.19 8.92
C GLY A 292 17.99 -17.37 8.95
N GLN A 293 18.11 -18.13 7.86
CA GLN A 293 19.15 -19.15 7.75
C GLN A 293 20.53 -18.51 7.51
N SER A 294 21.57 -19.14 8.07
CA SER A 294 22.96 -18.70 7.86
C SER A 294 23.30 -18.68 6.38
N GLY A 295 23.88 -17.56 5.91
CA GLY A 295 24.23 -17.35 4.51
C GLY A 295 23.12 -16.74 3.65
N TYR A 296 21.89 -16.55 4.16
CA TYR A 296 20.78 -15.97 3.38
C TYR A 296 21.14 -14.61 2.77
N LEU A 297 21.66 -13.66 3.56
CA LEU A 297 22.03 -12.33 3.07
C LEU A 297 23.13 -12.38 1.99
N ALA A 298 24.12 -13.27 2.16
CA ALA A 298 25.18 -13.46 1.17
C ALA A 298 24.64 -14.06 -0.14
N ALA A 299 23.69 -15.00 -0.04
CA ALA A 299 23.03 -15.60 -1.21
C ALA A 299 22.16 -14.57 -1.95
N ALA A 300 21.38 -13.77 -1.21
CA ALA A 300 20.58 -12.68 -1.74
C ALA A 300 21.44 -11.64 -2.47
N PHE A 301 22.54 -11.20 -1.85
CA PHE A 301 23.46 -10.25 -2.48
C PHE A 301 24.14 -10.82 -3.72
N THR A 302 24.61 -12.08 -3.66
CA THR A 302 25.22 -12.76 -4.83
C THR A 302 24.22 -12.84 -5.99
N GLN A 303 22.95 -13.15 -5.70
CA GLN A 303 21.89 -13.16 -6.71
C GLN A 303 21.67 -11.77 -7.31
N ALA A 304 21.54 -10.73 -6.48
CA ALA A 304 21.41 -9.36 -6.96
C ALA A 304 22.58 -8.93 -7.84
N GLN A 305 23.82 -9.32 -7.50
CA GLN A 305 25.01 -9.04 -8.31
C GLN A 305 24.93 -9.73 -9.68
N ASN A 306 24.53 -11.00 -9.72
CA ASN A 306 24.39 -11.75 -10.96
C ASN A 306 23.32 -11.16 -11.89
N GLU A 307 22.26 -10.57 -11.30
CA GLU A 307 21.17 -9.92 -12.04
C GLU A 307 21.46 -8.44 -12.36
N GLY A 308 22.59 -7.88 -11.91
CA GLY A 308 22.93 -6.47 -12.12
C GLY A 308 22.03 -5.50 -11.35
N LEU A 309 21.46 -5.96 -10.23
CA LEU A 309 20.48 -5.24 -9.41
C LEU A 309 21.09 -4.68 -8.11
N VAL A 310 22.39 -4.39 -8.11
CA VAL A 310 23.11 -3.74 -6.99
C VAL A 310 23.45 -2.31 -7.37
N PHE A 311 23.06 -1.38 -6.50
CA PHE A 311 23.32 0.05 -6.57
C PHE A 311 24.21 0.43 -5.40
N SER A 312 25.44 0.84 -5.70
CA SER A 312 26.32 1.46 -4.70
C SER A 312 25.78 2.83 -4.26
N ALA A 313 26.19 3.29 -3.09
CA ALA A 313 25.83 4.61 -2.57
C ALA A 313 26.19 5.74 -3.55
N ALA A 314 27.26 5.58 -4.34
CA ALA A 314 27.70 6.55 -5.34
C ALA A 314 26.78 6.62 -6.58
N GLN A 315 25.97 5.59 -6.84
CA GLN A 315 24.99 5.57 -7.92
C GLN A 315 23.63 6.14 -7.49
N LEU A 316 23.37 6.17 -6.18
CA LEU A 316 22.15 6.69 -5.60
C LEU A 316 22.19 8.23 -5.47
N PRO A 317 21.03 8.90 -5.36
CA PRO A 317 21.00 10.34 -5.18
C PRO A 317 21.75 10.78 -3.92
N ALA A 318 22.26 12.00 -3.95
CA ALA A 318 22.82 12.66 -2.76
C ALA A 318 21.73 12.92 -1.71
N PHE A 319 22.14 13.34 -0.51
CA PHE A 319 21.21 13.82 0.54
C PHE A 319 20.26 14.87 -0.03
N GLN A 320 18.98 14.74 0.31
CA GLN A 320 17.86 15.53 -0.23
C GLN A 320 17.65 15.42 -1.76
N GLY A 321 18.28 14.43 -2.40
CA GLY A 321 18.15 14.17 -3.82
C GLY A 321 17.05 13.16 -4.15
N SER A 322 16.61 13.19 -5.40
CA SER A 322 15.74 12.18 -6.01
C SER A 322 16.29 11.80 -7.38
N GLN A 323 16.25 10.51 -7.70
CA GLN A 323 16.71 9.98 -8.98
C GLN A 323 15.84 8.81 -9.42
N GLU A 324 15.58 8.74 -10.72
CA GLU A 324 14.90 7.61 -11.35
C GLU A 324 15.92 6.65 -11.98
N PHE A 325 15.64 5.36 -11.84
CA PHE A 325 16.41 4.26 -12.40
C PHE A 325 15.48 3.37 -13.23
N ALA A 326 15.95 2.93 -14.39
CA ALA A 326 15.30 1.84 -15.10
C ALA A 326 15.78 0.51 -14.51
N LEU A 327 14.92 -0.17 -13.75
CA LEU A 327 15.25 -1.51 -13.25
C LEU A 327 14.82 -2.57 -14.27
N GLY A 328 15.71 -3.53 -14.52
CA GLY A 328 15.37 -4.77 -15.22
C GLY A 328 14.63 -5.78 -14.33
N LEU A 329 13.69 -5.32 -13.49
CA LEU A 329 12.87 -6.26 -12.70
C LEU A 329 11.95 -7.03 -13.64
N ASP A 330 12.03 -8.35 -13.58
CA ASP A 330 10.99 -9.22 -14.10
C ASP A 330 9.74 -9.07 -13.26
N ALA A 331 8.71 -8.48 -13.86
CA ALA A 331 7.51 -8.12 -13.14
C ALA A 331 6.64 -9.31 -12.74
N THR A 332 6.93 -10.50 -13.27
CA THR A 332 6.29 -11.73 -12.82
C THR A 332 6.97 -12.34 -11.60
N ALA A 333 8.14 -11.82 -11.21
CA ALA A 333 8.91 -12.32 -10.06
C ALA A 333 8.69 -11.45 -8.82
N ASN A 334 8.78 -12.09 -7.66
CA ASN A 334 8.81 -11.43 -6.37
C ASN A 334 10.24 -11.06 -5.97
N TYR A 335 10.42 -9.87 -5.38
CA TYR A 335 11.73 -9.38 -4.94
C TYR A 335 11.75 -9.08 -3.45
N GLY A 336 12.87 -9.44 -2.82
CA GLY A 336 13.34 -8.81 -1.60
C GLY A 336 14.28 -7.65 -1.90
N ILE A 337 14.50 -6.82 -0.89
CA ILE A 337 15.37 -5.64 -0.96
C ILE A 337 16.45 -5.77 0.10
N LEU A 338 17.69 -5.44 -0.25
CA LEU A 338 18.78 -5.25 0.70
C LEU A 338 19.11 -3.76 0.79
N LEU A 339 19.26 -3.29 2.02
CA LEU A 339 19.97 -2.07 2.36
C LEU A 339 21.40 -2.45 2.69
N LEU A 340 22.36 -1.73 2.14
CA LEU A 340 23.80 -1.95 2.34
C LEU A 340 24.40 -0.70 3.01
N PRO A 341 24.36 -0.59 4.36
CA PRO A 341 24.99 0.53 5.03
C PRO A 341 26.48 0.63 4.66
N GLN A 342 26.93 1.77 4.17
CA GLN A 342 28.31 1.99 3.69
C GLN A 342 28.75 0.98 2.63
N ASP A 343 27.83 0.58 1.74
CA ASP A 343 28.03 -0.44 0.71
C ASP A 343 28.55 -1.79 1.26
N ASN A 344 28.32 -2.08 2.55
CA ASN A 344 28.87 -3.25 3.23
C ASN A 344 27.81 -4.32 3.48
N ILE A 345 27.98 -5.46 2.81
CA ILE A 345 27.09 -6.63 2.95
C ILE A 345 27.08 -7.23 4.37
N ASN A 346 28.15 -7.05 5.15
CA ASN A 346 28.21 -7.61 6.51
C ASN A 346 27.33 -6.87 7.52
N SER A 347 26.91 -5.65 7.19
CA SER A 347 25.96 -4.84 7.95
C SER A 347 24.61 -4.69 7.25
N ALA A 348 24.35 -5.51 6.23
CA ALA A 348 23.15 -5.38 5.42
C ALA A 348 21.87 -5.73 6.20
N PHE A 349 20.79 -5.08 5.79
CA PHE A 349 19.44 -5.41 6.23
C PHE A 349 18.62 -5.86 5.03
N SER A 350 17.81 -6.89 5.23
CA SER A 350 16.84 -7.38 4.28
C SER A 350 15.44 -6.88 4.61
N SER A 351 14.62 -6.68 3.59
CA SER A 351 13.17 -6.47 3.74
C SER A 351 12.48 -7.68 4.38
N TYR A 352 13.05 -8.88 4.26
CA TYR A 352 12.68 -10.04 5.05
C TYR A 352 13.31 -9.96 6.44
N SER A 353 12.57 -9.37 7.37
CA SER A 353 13.01 -9.11 8.75
C SER A 353 13.61 -10.32 9.47
N ALA A 354 13.15 -11.54 9.20
CA ALA A 354 13.72 -12.76 9.77
C ALA A 354 15.20 -12.98 9.42
N ALA A 355 15.70 -12.40 8.31
CA ALA A 355 17.11 -12.42 7.95
C ALA A 355 17.95 -11.36 8.71
N ASN A 356 17.30 -10.42 9.40
CA ASN A 356 17.97 -9.37 10.14
C ASN A 356 18.26 -9.81 11.59
N THR A 357 19.39 -9.35 12.13
CA THR A 357 19.74 -9.59 13.53
C THR A 357 18.65 -9.03 14.44
N GLY A 358 18.01 -9.90 15.24
CA GLY A 358 16.92 -9.50 16.13
C GLY A 358 15.55 -9.39 15.45
N SER A 359 15.39 -9.89 14.22
CA SER A 359 14.12 -9.86 13.48
C SER A 359 13.54 -8.45 13.29
N VAL A 360 14.42 -7.46 13.12
CA VAL A 360 14.05 -6.05 13.03
C VAL A 360 13.46 -5.70 11.65
N ALA A 361 12.44 -4.84 11.66
CA ALA A 361 11.80 -4.30 10.46
C ALA A 361 12.47 -2.99 10.03
N GLN A 362 13.45 -3.11 9.13
CA GLN A 362 14.16 -1.98 8.51
C GLN A 362 13.39 -1.32 7.37
N PHE A 363 12.38 -2.02 6.86
CA PHE A 363 11.59 -1.63 5.70
C PHE A 363 10.14 -1.50 6.12
N GLN A 364 9.52 -0.39 5.73
CA GLN A 364 8.10 -0.13 5.96
C GLN A 364 7.41 0.17 4.64
N THR A 365 6.30 -0.51 4.38
CA THR A 365 5.46 -0.18 3.22
C THR A 365 4.43 0.86 3.64
N PHE A 366 4.29 1.92 2.84
CA PHE A 366 3.34 3.02 3.08
C PHE A 366 2.05 2.91 2.23
N GLY A 367 1.89 1.83 1.47
CA GLY A 367 0.76 1.56 0.58
C GLY A 367 1.07 1.83 -0.89
N SER A 368 0.01 1.92 -1.70
CA SER A 368 0.12 2.22 -3.12
C SER A 368 -0.79 3.36 -3.57
N ILE A 369 -0.21 4.39 -4.19
CA ILE A 369 -0.97 5.43 -4.91
C ILE A 369 -0.81 5.17 -6.41
N GLY A 370 -1.94 5.05 -7.12
CA GLY A 370 -1.95 4.79 -8.56
C GLY A 370 -1.21 3.50 -8.94
N GLY A 371 -1.26 2.47 -8.08
CA GLY A 371 -0.59 1.18 -8.27
C GLY A 371 0.93 1.17 -7.99
N ARG A 372 1.52 2.29 -7.57
CA ARG A 372 2.95 2.40 -7.26
C ARG A 372 3.24 1.87 -5.86
N LEU A 373 4.21 0.98 -5.70
CA LEU A 373 4.61 0.48 -4.39
C LEU A 373 5.59 1.45 -3.73
N THR A 374 5.27 1.95 -2.54
CA THR A 374 6.12 2.90 -1.80
C THR A 374 6.66 2.26 -0.53
N ILE A 375 7.99 2.24 -0.40
CA ILE A 375 8.73 1.63 0.71
C ILE A 375 9.66 2.68 1.31
N GLY A 376 9.55 2.92 2.60
CA GLY A 376 10.54 3.67 3.37
C GLY A 376 11.49 2.72 4.10
N ILE A 377 12.72 3.17 4.31
CA ILE A 377 13.82 2.38 4.85
C ILE A 377 14.46 3.19 5.96
N GLU A 378 14.83 2.53 7.05
CA GLU A 378 15.70 3.05 8.10
C GLU A 378 17.13 2.51 7.89
N ASP A 379 18.14 3.35 7.94
CA ASP A 379 19.53 2.98 7.68
C ASP A 379 20.32 2.51 8.91
N ILE A 380 19.84 2.89 10.10
CA ILE A 380 20.31 2.43 11.39
C ILE A 380 19.39 1.32 11.91
N ALA A 381 19.93 0.36 12.67
CA ALA A 381 19.10 -0.67 13.28
C ALA A 381 18.02 -0.04 14.19
N VAL A 382 16.74 -0.37 13.96
CA VAL A 382 15.58 0.24 14.65
C VAL A 382 15.55 -0.09 16.15
N ASN A 383 16.21 -1.17 16.54
CA ASN A 383 16.38 -1.56 17.94
C ASN A 383 17.60 -0.91 18.61
N SER A 384 18.40 -0.14 17.87
CA SER A 384 19.46 0.67 18.45
C SER A 384 18.86 1.94 19.07
N GLY A 385 19.53 2.49 20.08
CA GLY A 385 19.17 3.80 20.64
C GLY A 385 19.59 4.99 19.75
N LEU A 386 20.13 4.73 18.56
CA LEU A 386 20.57 5.75 17.60
C LEU A 386 19.60 5.94 16.44
N SER A 387 18.69 5.00 16.21
CA SER A 387 17.64 5.09 15.19
C SER A 387 16.56 6.07 15.65
N ASP A 388 16.21 7.01 14.77
CA ASP A 388 15.09 7.94 14.98
C ASP A 388 13.77 7.39 14.43
N ARG A 389 13.83 6.27 13.68
CA ARG A 389 12.70 5.47 13.24
C ARG A 389 11.77 6.25 12.33
N ASP A 390 12.30 7.16 11.52
CA ASP A 390 11.50 7.97 10.62
C ASP A 390 11.26 7.30 9.25
N TYR A 391 12.01 6.22 8.96
CA TYR A 391 11.92 5.40 7.75
C TYR A 391 12.03 6.18 6.44
N ASN A 392 12.70 7.33 6.43
CA ASN A 392 12.85 8.17 5.25
C ASN A 392 14.30 8.29 4.75
N ASP A 393 15.23 7.61 5.43
CA ASP A 393 16.64 7.52 5.05
C ASP A 393 16.80 7.20 3.56
N LEU A 394 16.06 6.19 3.11
CA LEU A 394 15.77 5.95 1.71
C LEU A 394 14.28 5.72 1.51
N ILE A 395 13.74 6.31 0.44
CA ILE A 395 12.36 6.10 0.01
C ILE A 395 12.39 5.55 -1.41
N LEU A 396 11.81 4.37 -1.59
CA LEU A 396 11.69 3.67 -2.85
C LEU A 396 10.26 3.80 -3.37
N THR A 397 10.13 4.15 -4.64
CA THR A 397 8.86 4.07 -5.37
C THR A 397 9.06 3.18 -6.58
N LEU A 398 8.45 2.00 -6.57
CA LEU A 398 8.35 1.14 -7.74
C LEU A 398 7.07 1.53 -8.50
N ALA A 399 7.21 1.89 -9.77
CA ALA A 399 6.06 2.31 -10.57
C ALA A 399 5.01 1.21 -10.73
N ALA A 400 3.78 1.64 -11.01
CA ALA A 400 2.75 0.77 -11.55
C ALA A 400 3.06 0.48 -13.03
N GLY A 401 2.76 -0.73 -13.51
CA GLY A 401 2.84 -1.03 -14.93
C GLY A 401 1.98 -0.04 -15.71
N ASN A 402 2.59 0.69 -16.65
CA ASN A 402 1.81 1.43 -17.64
C ASN A 402 1.11 0.39 -18.51
N ILE A 403 -0.22 0.24 -18.35
CA ILE A 403 -1.01 -0.35 -19.41
C ILE A 403 -1.02 0.70 -20.52
N GLY A 404 -0.22 0.46 -21.56
CA GLY A 404 -0.17 1.31 -22.74
C GLY A 404 -1.58 1.68 -23.19
N GLY A 405 -1.75 2.95 -23.56
CA GLY A 405 -3.03 3.61 -23.78
C GLY A 405 -4.12 2.72 -24.35
N ILE A 406 -5.25 2.72 -23.64
CA ILE A 406 -6.55 2.38 -24.19
C ILE A 406 -7.25 3.70 -24.48
#